data_AF-A0A932WIM9-F1
#
_entry.id   AF-A0A932WIM9-F1
#
_cell.length_a   1.000
_cell.length_b   1.000
_cell.length_c   1.000
_cell.angle_alpha   90.00
_cell.angle_beta   90.00
_cell.angle_gamma   90.00
#
_symmetry.space_group_name_H-M   'P 1'
#
loop_
_entity.id
_entity.type
_entity.pdbx_description
1 polymer ?
#
loop_
_entity_poly.entity_id
_entity_poly.type
_entity_poly.pdbx_seq_one_letter_code
_entity_poly.pdbx_strand_id
1 'polypeptide(L)'
;MEVCYRRLRYLMGSFFEVTAYGERARCAEAVTLAFTEVARIERLLSVYRPQSDLTCLNAFGKTGARSIDPELFSVLARSIEYAEQSGGAFDPTAAPLIRLWGFGPGPARLSPPSNEEVLSLLDRVDYRSIQLSSGRVAFLKEGVEINLGGIGKGYAIDRAAEILRRAGISRAMISCGSTIYALGTPPGKAGWEIDIRHPRNEEEKMETVLLSDQAISTSGDYEKYFIFGGKRFSHLIDPRSGYPAAAVASVSVIAPSAMEADALSTAAFVLGEGEGNALLARRPGVEGLILREEEEGLISRHPTSGWGRRSTVPSLSRRRFLALASLLLAGLFLPSLGEATVVYLTEEEALRKMMPEAERFDTDHIDLSAEQLAQAQQWAGRAFREDDYRFRVGRKGTETVGYATVLEVVGKERPITFLIGIDPTGEIKGVEVLVYRESRGSEIRHSRFMAQFLKKKVTNPLRLGDDIEAISGATLSSRAASYAVKKALAIFEVAYKRQKKEG
;
A
#
# COMPACT_ATOMS: atom_id res chain seq x y z
N MET A 1 -30.36 11.68 5.78
CA MET A 1 -30.12 10.28 5.41
C MET A 1 -28.64 9.99 5.58
N GLU A 2 -28.30 8.89 6.24
CA GLU A 2 -26.92 8.41 6.38
C GLU A 2 -26.41 8.00 5.00
N VAL A 3 -25.32 8.59 4.52
CA VAL A 3 -24.73 8.27 3.23
C VAL A 3 -23.42 7.52 3.40
N CYS A 4 -23.12 6.63 2.47
CA CYS A 4 -21.78 6.07 2.32
C CYS A 4 -20.89 7.11 1.64
N TYR A 5 -19.90 7.64 2.38
CA TYR A 5 -18.86 8.52 1.85
C TYR A 5 -17.55 7.73 1.75
N ARG A 6 -16.93 7.74 0.58
CA ARG A 6 -15.67 7.02 0.31
C ARG A 6 -14.67 7.97 -0.33
N ARG A 7 -13.44 8.00 0.18
CA ARG A 7 -12.32 8.75 -0.41
C ARG A 7 -11.05 7.92 -0.31
N LEU A 8 -10.16 8.10 -1.28
CA LEU A 8 -8.85 7.47 -1.38
C LEU A 8 -7.77 8.55 -1.50
N ARG A 9 -6.61 8.36 -0.88
CA ARG A 9 -5.44 9.25 -1.04
C ARG A 9 -4.15 8.44 -0.99
N TYR A 10 -3.18 8.78 -1.84
CA TYR A 10 -1.84 8.18 -1.80
C TYR A 10 -1.00 8.85 -0.71
N LEU A 11 -0.67 8.10 0.35
CA LEU A 11 0.07 8.55 1.53
C LEU A 11 0.94 7.39 2.07
N MET A 12 2.09 7.71 2.66
CA MET A 12 3.03 6.72 3.22
C MET A 12 3.42 5.59 2.24
N GLY A 13 3.56 5.92 0.95
CA GLY A 13 3.96 4.96 -0.08
C GLY A 13 2.89 3.93 -0.46
N SER A 14 1.62 4.15 -0.06
CA SER A 14 0.49 3.28 -0.36
C SER A 14 -0.81 4.10 -0.49
N PHE A 15 -1.92 3.44 -0.79
CA PHE A 15 -3.23 4.08 -0.82
C PHE A 15 -3.94 3.93 0.51
N PHE A 16 -4.28 5.05 1.13
CA PHE A 16 -5.20 5.13 2.26
C PHE A 16 -6.61 5.33 1.74
N GLU A 17 -7.50 4.40 2.09
CA GLU A 17 -8.92 4.48 1.79
C GLU A 17 -9.71 4.65 3.09
N VAL A 18 -10.70 5.55 3.06
CA VAL A 18 -11.68 5.68 4.14
C VAL A 18 -13.07 5.57 3.55
N THR A 19 -13.84 4.60 4.06
CA THR A 19 -15.28 4.49 3.84
C THR A 19 -15.99 4.82 5.16
N ALA A 20 -16.79 5.88 5.19
CA ALA A 20 -17.50 6.35 6.38
C ALA A 20 -19.01 6.47 6.13
N TYR A 21 -19.81 6.11 7.12
CA TYR A 21 -21.25 6.33 7.11
C TYR A 21 -21.62 7.50 8.01
N GLY A 22 -22.46 8.40 7.50
CA GLY A 22 -22.89 9.58 8.25
C GLY A 22 -23.50 10.66 7.36
N GLU A 23 -23.64 11.86 7.92
CA GLU A 23 -23.97 13.05 7.15
C GLU A 23 -22.82 13.40 6.19
N ARG A 24 -23.14 13.62 4.91
CA ARG A 24 -22.14 13.77 3.84
C ARG A 24 -21.08 14.84 4.14
N ALA A 25 -21.50 16.02 4.57
CA ALA A 25 -20.60 17.15 4.83
C ALA A 25 -19.62 16.82 5.97
N ARG A 26 -20.16 16.27 7.07
CA ARG A 26 -19.36 15.82 8.22
C ARG A 26 -18.38 14.71 7.85
N CYS A 27 -18.80 13.71 7.08
CA CYS A 27 -17.90 12.66 6.61
C CYS A 27 -16.77 13.24 5.75
N ALA A 28 -17.07 14.16 4.83
CA ALA A 28 -16.06 14.77 3.96
C ALA A 28 -15.02 15.57 4.76
N GLU A 29 -15.47 16.36 5.74
CA GLU A 29 -14.58 17.11 6.63
C GLU A 29 -13.73 16.17 7.49
N ALA A 30 -14.35 15.20 8.17
CA ALA A 30 -13.66 14.25 9.03
C ALA A 30 -12.61 13.42 8.28
N VAL A 31 -12.94 12.94 7.07
CA VAL A 31 -11.99 12.19 6.23
C VAL A 31 -10.84 13.07 5.75
N THR A 32 -11.09 14.35 5.47
CA THR A 32 -10.03 15.31 5.13
C THR A 32 -9.09 15.53 6.29
N LEU A 33 -9.60 15.71 7.51
CA LEU A 33 -8.80 15.81 8.73
C LEU A 33 -7.98 14.53 8.98
N ALA A 34 -8.59 13.36 8.79
CA ALA A 34 -7.90 12.08 8.93
C ALA A 34 -6.73 11.95 7.95
N PHE A 35 -6.91 12.31 6.67
CA PHE A 35 -5.81 12.31 5.70
C PHE A 35 -4.73 13.35 5.99
N THR A 36 -5.10 14.52 6.51
CA THR A 36 -4.13 15.52 6.96
C THR A 36 -3.27 14.98 8.10
N GLU A 37 -3.86 14.25 9.04
CA GLU A 37 -3.12 13.60 10.12
C GLU A 37 -2.20 12.49 9.62
N VAL A 38 -2.67 11.62 8.72
CA VAL A 38 -1.81 10.59 8.11
C VAL A 38 -0.61 11.24 7.39
N ALA A 39 -0.82 12.35 6.67
CA ALA A 39 0.26 13.10 6.03
C ALA A 39 1.24 13.75 7.05
N ARG A 40 0.76 14.13 8.24
CA ARG A 40 1.63 14.61 9.34
C ARG A 40 2.46 13.47 9.91
N ILE A 41 1.85 12.32 10.15
CA ILE A 41 2.53 11.11 10.64
C ILE A 41 3.58 10.61 9.63
N GLU A 42 3.32 10.73 8.32
CA GLU A 42 4.33 10.44 7.30
C GLU A 42 5.59 11.30 7.46
N ARG A 43 5.42 12.59 7.81
CA ARG A 43 6.57 13.48 8.08
C ARG A 43 7.33 13.08 9.36
N LEU A 44 6.67 12.42 10.30
CA LEU A 44 7.31 11.93 11.53
C LEU A 44 8.07 10.61 11.28
N LEU A 45 7.45 9.65 10.61
CA LEU A 45 7.87 8.24 10.62
C LEU A 45 8.55 7.75 9.33
N SER A 46 8.53 8.52 8.23
CA SER A 46 8.99 8.00 6.93
C SER A 46 10.51 7.92 6.82
N VAL A 47 11.04 6.75 6.47
CA VAL A 47 12.46 6.59 6.07
C VAL A 47 12.74 7.06 4.64
N TYR A 48 11.71 7.33 3.84
CA TYR A 48 11.83 7.76 2.44
C TYR A 48 11.88 9.28 2.29
N ARG A 49 11.53 10.03 3.34
CA ARG A 49 11.56 11.50 3.33
C ARG A 49 12.85 11.99 3.99
N PRO A 50 13.72 12.71 3.27
CA PRO A 50 14.98 13.21 3.84
C PRO A 50 14.79 14.11 5.07
N GLN A 51 13.70 14.87 5.10
CA GLN A 51 13.38 15.82 6.17
C GLN A 51 12.44 15.27 7.24
N SER A 52 12.16 13.95 7.26
CA SER A 52 11.36 13.40 8.36
C SER A 52 12.15 13.39 9.67
N ASP A 53 11.43 13.43 10.79
CA ASP A 53 12.05 13.33 12.12
C ASP A 53 12.82 12.02 12.27
N LEU A 54 12.28 10.89 11.77
CA LEU A 54 12.96 9.60 11.79
C LEU A 54 14.25 9.58 10.96
N THR A 55 14.24 10.12 9.73
CA THR A 55 15.45 10.18 8.90
C THR A 55 16.49 11.09 9.53
N CYS A 56 16.08 12.23 10.11
CA CYS A 56 16.95 13.13 10.84
C CYS A 56 17.54 12.47 12.09
N LEU A 57 16.79 11.60 12.77
CA LEU A 57 17.27 10.79 13.88
C LEU A 57 18.32 9.77 13.41
N ASN A 58 18.05 9.03 12.32
CA ASN A 58 19.00 8.06 11.76
C ASN A 58 20.31 8.71 11.30
N ALA A 59 20.23 9.88 10.66
CA ALA A 59 21.40 10.62 10.18
C ALA A 59 22.30 11.13 11.32
N PHE A 60 21.75 11.27 12.53
CA PHE A 60 22.51 11.75 13.68
C PHE A 60 23.48 10.71 14.26
N GLY A 61 23.34 9.43 13.89
CA GLY A 61 24.04 8.30 14.49
C GLY A 61 25.53 8.55 14.74
N LYS A 62 25.87 9.00 15.96
CA LYS A 62 27.17 8.87 16.65
C LYS A 62 27.35 9.59 18.00
N THR A 63 26.54 10.55 18.44
CA THR A 63 26.90 11.32 19.67
C THR A 63 25.77 11.62 20.64
N GLY A 64 25.70 10.80 21.70
CA GLY A 64 24.93 11.10 22.91
C GLY A 64 23.41 10.91 22.76
N ALA A 65 22.72 10.99 23.90
CA ALA A 65 21.27 10.97 23.91
C ALA A 65 20.72 12.25 23.27
N ARG A 66 19.64 12.15 22.49
CA ARG A 66 18.98 13.29 21.83
C ARG A 66 17.50 13.32 22.17
N SER A 67 16.98 14.51 22.49
CA SER A 67 15.54 14.72 22.61
C SER A 67 14.89 14.59 21.24
N ILE A 68 13.79 13.84 21.18
CA ILE A 68 12.97 13.66 19.99
C ILE A 68 11.53 14.08 20.27
N ASP A 69 10.73 14.18 19.22
CA ASP A 69 9.30 14.43 19.35
C ASP A 69 8.65 13.38 20.28
N PRO A 70 7.77 13.79 21.23
CA PRO A 70 7.14 12.86 22.17
C PRO A 70 6.33 11.75 21.50
N GLU A 71 5.73 12.02 20.34
CA GLU A 71 4.97 11.03 19.59
C GLU A 71 5.90 10.02 18.93
N LEU A 72 7.00 10.47 18.33
CA LEU A 72 8.04 9.58 17.79
C LEU A 72 8.63 8.70 18.90
N PHE A 73 8.88 9.29 20.08
CA PHE A 73 9.35 8.55 21.25
C PHE A 73 8.36 7.43 21.63
N SER A 74 7.06 7.74 21.67
CA SER A 74 6.02 6.77 22.02
C SER A 74 5.94 5.62 21.00
N VAL A 75 5.99 5.91 19.70
CA VAL A 75 5.96 4.89 18.65
C VAL A 75 7.21 4.00 18.71
N LEU A 76 8.38 4.60 18.95
CA LEU A 76 9.64 3.88 19.09
C LEU A 76 9.66 2.99 20.33
N ALA A 77 9.18 3.49 21.47
CA ALA A 77 9.05 2.70 22.70
C ALA A 77 8.17 1.46 22.48
N ARG A 78 7.00 1.63 21.85
CA ARG A 78 6.13 0.50 21.48
C ARG A 78 6.79 -0.47 20.51
N SER A 79 7.59 0.03 19.57
CA SER A 79 8.35 -0.81 18.64
C SER A 79 9.37 -1.68 19.37
N ILE A 80 10.08 -1.13 20.36
CA ILE A 80 11.02 -1.88 21.21
C ILE A 80 10.28 -2.93 22.04
N GLU A 81 9.12 -2.60 22.61
CA GLU A 81 8.30 -3.58 23.35
C GLU A 81 7.90 -4.78 22.48
N TYR A 82 7.50 -4.57 21.22
CA TYR A 82 7.22 -5.67 20.29
C TYR A 82 8.48 -6.45 19.90
N ALA A 83 9.63 -5.78 19.82
CA ALA A 83 10.90 -6.43 19.57
C ALA A 83 11.32 -7.34 20.73
N GLU A 84 11.16 -6.89 21.97
CA GLU A 84 11.39 -7.69 23.17
C GLU A 84 10.47 -8.91 23.22
N GLN A 85 9.18 -8.70 23.02
CA GLN A 85 8.16 -9.75 23.13
C GLN A 85 8.29 -10.82 22.03
N SER A 86 8.80 -10.45 20.86
CA SER A 86 9.04 -11.35 19.73
C SER A 86 10.46 -11.93 19.69
N GLY A 87 11.32 -11.61 20.67
CA GLY A 87 12.70 -12.06 20.69
C GLY A 87 13.55 -11.52 19.53
N GLY A 88 13.21 -10.33 19.01
CA GLY A 88 13.88 -9.68 17.89
C GLY A 88 13.40 -10.13 16.50
N ALA A 89 12.32 -10.91 16.41
CA ALA A 89 11.72 -11.26 15.12
C ALA A 89 11.04 -10.04 14.45
N PHE A 90 10.44 -9.16 15.25
CA PHE A 90 10.24 -7.77 14.88
C PHE A 90 11.41 -6.96 15.45
N ASP A 91 12.10 -6.18 14.63
CA ASP A 91 13.18 -5.31 15.11
C ASP A 91 13.13 -3.96 14.38
N PRO A 92 12.87 -2.85 15.10
CA PRO A 92 12.85 -1.54 14.47
C PRO A 92 14.23 -1.11 13.94
N THR A 93 15.32 -1.79 14.26
CA THR A 93 16.68 -1.49 13.75
C THR A 93 17.02 -2.23 12.45
N ALA A 94 16.09 -2.98 11.85
CA ALA A 94 16.33 -3.76 10.63
C ALA A 94 16.56 -2.92 9.35
N ALA A 95 16.58 -1.59 9.45
CA ALA A 95 16.71 -0.67 8.31
C ALA A 95 17.93 -0.97 7.40
N PRO A 96 19.14 -1.24 7.93
CA PRO A 96 20.31 -1.53 7.10
C PRO A 96 20.11 -2.78 6.24
N LEU A 97 19.52 -3.84 6.80
CA LEU A 97 19.23 -5.07 6.08
C LEU A 97 18.12 -4.87 5.05
N ILE A 98 17.02 -4.20 5.42
CA ILE A 98 15.91 -3.90 4.49
C ILE A 98 16.41 -3.13 3.26
N ARG A 99 17.32 -2.16 3.47
CA ARG A 99 17.97 -1.42 2.38
C ARG A 99 18.93 -2.29 1.59
N LEU A 100 19.74 -3.13 2.25
CA LEU A 100 20.66 -4.05 1.58
C LEU A 100 19.92 -4.96 0.60
N TRP A 101 18.76 -5.47 0.99
CA TRP A 101 17.91 -6.33 0.14
C TRP A 101 17.11 -5.58 -0.93
N GLY A 102 17.24 -4.24 -1.01
CA GLY A 102 16.58 -3.42 -2.04
C GLY A 102 15.11 -3.10 -1.77
N PHE A 103 14.64 -3.24 -0.52
CA PHE A 103 13.25 -2.93 -0.14
C PHE A 103 13.11 -1.60 0.62
N GLY A 104 14.24 -0.99 1.00
CA GLY A 104 14.31 0.34 1.62
C GLY A 104 14.53 1.47 0.62
N PRO A 105 14.77 2.71 1.10
CA PRO A 105 15.21 3.82 0.25
C PRO A 105 16.53 3.46 -0.45
N GLY A 106 16.58 3.61 -1.77
CA GLY A 106 17.74 3.27 -2.58
C GLY A 106 17.37 2.43 -3.81
N PRO A 107 18.36 1.92 -4.55
CA PRO A 107 18.12 1.11 -5.73
C PRO A 107 17.49 -0.23 -5.36
N ALA A 108 16.50 -0.66 -6.14
CA ALA A 108 15.97 -2.01 -6.06
C ALA A 108 17.06 -3.04 -6.45
N ARG A 109 16.97 -4.24 -5.89
CA ARG A 109 17.82 -5.39 -6.27
C ARG A 109 16.99 -6.44 -7.01
N LEU A 110 17.63 -7.10 -7.98
CA LEU A 110 17.08 -8.25 -8.71
C LEU A 110 17.83 -9.56 -8.39
N SER A 111 18.85 -9.48 -7.54
CA SER A 111 19.64 -10.61 -7.06
C SER A 111 19.94 -10.46 -5.57
N PRO A 112 20.08 -11.57 -4.83
CA PRO A 112 20.42 -11.52 -3.41
C PRO A 112 21.81 -10.88 -3.20
N PRO A 113 22.02 -10.16 -2.09
CA PRO A 113 23.36 -9.75 -1.67
C PRO A 113 24.23 -10.97 -1.37
N SER A 114 25.55 -10.76 -1.40
CA SER A 114 26.52 -11.74 -0.93
C SER A 114 26.39 -11.98 0.57
N ASN A 115 26.81 -13.16 1.03
CA ASN A 115 26.82 -13.46 2.46
C ASN A 115 27.71 -12.50 3.25
N GLU A 116 28.81 -12.03 2.67
CA GLU A 116 29.70 -11.05 3.29
C GLU A 116 29.00 -9.70 3.52
N GLU A 117 28.25 -9.20 2.53
CA GLU A 117 27.43 -7.99 2.69
C GLU A 117 26.41 -8.15 3.84
N VAL A 118 25.72 -9.29 3.93
CA VAL A 118 24.73 -9.56 4.99
C VAL A 118 25.40 -9.58 6.36
N LEU A 119 26.46 -10.38 6.51
CA LEU A 119 27.17 -10.55 7.78
C LEU A 119 27.77 -9.22 8.27
N SER A 120 28.21 -8.35 7.37
CA SER A 120 28.78 -7.03 7.70
C SER A 120 27.79 -6.05 8.35
N LEU A 121 26.48 -6.32 8.25
CA LEU A 121 25.42 -5.45 8.80
C LEU A 121 24.74 -6.02 10.03
N LEU A 122 24.90 -7.31 10.34
CA LEU A 122 24.20 -7.96 11.46
C LEU A 122 24.55 -7.33 12.82
N ASP A 123 25.77 -6.82 12.99
CA ASP A 123 26.18 -6.19 14.26
C ASP A 123 25.43 -4.87 14.56
N ARG A 124 24.86 -4.24 13.52
CA ARG A 124 24.10 -2.98 13.55
C ARG A 124 22.61 -3.18 13.78
N VAL A 125 22.13 -4.42 13.72
CA VAL A 125 20.71 -4.76 13.84
C VAL A 125 20.49 -5.48 15.15
N ASP A 126 20.12 -4.71 16.17
CA ASP A 126 19.75 -5.19 17.49
C ASP A 126 19.03 -4.05 18.21
N TYR A 127 17.72 -4.19 18.42
CA TYR A 127 16.90 -3.20 19.12
C TYR A 127 17.45 -2.81 20.50
N ARG A 128 18.22 -3.70 21.16
CA ARG A 128 18.87 -3.43 22.45
C ARG A 128 19.96 -2.37 22.36
N SER A 129 20.39 -2.03 21.14
CA SER A 129 21.29 -0.93 20.86
C SER A 129 20.59 0.43 20.91
N ILE A 130 19.28 0.49 21.16
CA ILE A 130 18.52 1.71 21.39
C ILE A 130 18.26 1.87 22.88
N GLN A 131 18.67 3.00 23.45
CA GLN A 131 18.32 3.39 24.82
C GLN A 131 17.33 4.54 24.80
N LEU A 132 16.18 4.35 25.45
CA LEU A 132 15.16 5.39 25.64
C LEU A 132 15.15 5.85 27.10
N SER A 133 15.26 7.16 27.32
CA SER A 133 15.17 7.75 28.66
C SER A 133 14.66 9.19 28.60
N SER A 134 13.63 9.51 29.36
CA SER A 134 13.13 10.88 29.55
C SER A 134 12.87 11.66 28.25
N GLY A 135 12.23 11.03 27.25
CA GLY A 135 11.97 11.64 25.95
C GLY A 135 13.20 11.73 25.03
N ARG A 136 14.30 11.08 25.41
CA ARG A 136 15.56 11.04 24.66
C ARG A 136 15.85 9.64 24.16
N VAL A 137 16.51 9.57 23.01
CA VAL A 137 17.02 8.35 22.38
C VAL A 137 18.53 8.41 22.26
N ALA A 138 19.22 7.30 22.55
CA ALA A 138 20.65 7.12 22.31
C ALA A 138 20.89 5.81 21.56
N PHE A 139 21.83 5.81 20.63
CA PHE A 139 22.32 4.60 19.97
C PHE A 139 23.62 4.13 20.63
N LEU A 140 23.65 2.88 21.07
CA LEU A 140 24.79 2.27 21.75
C LEU A 140 25.84 1.73 20.78
N LYS A 141 25.50 1.59 19.50
CA LYS A 141 26.38 1.12 18.43
C LYS A 141 26.33 2.06 17.23
N GLU A 142 27.44 2.11 16.51
CA GLU A 142 27.53 2.83 15.24
C GLU A 142 26.72 2.12 14.15
N GLY A 143 26.04 2.91 13.30
CA GLY A 143 25.33 2.39 12.13
C GLY A 143 23.98 1.75 12.43
N VAL A 144 23.50 1.84 13.68
CA VAL A 144 22.11 1.53 14.02
C VAL A 144 21.19 2.53 13.31
N GLU A 145 20.20 2.01 12.60
CA GLU A 145 19.22 2.82 11.87
C GLU A 145 17.82 2.27 12.13
N ILE A 146 16.89 3.16 12.46
CA ILE A 146 15.50 2.81 12.77
C ILE A 146 14.65 2.81 11.48
N ASN A 147 13.81 1.80 11.32
CA ASN A 147 12.73 1.72 10.35
C ASN A 147 11.44 1.29 11.04
N LEU A 148 10.40 2.13 10.93
CA LEU A 148 9.09 1.90 11.54
C LEU A 148 8.06 1.40 10.51
N GLY A 149 8.50 0.80 9.40
CA GLY A 149 7.64 0.35 8.31
C GLY A 149 6.67 -0.78 8.69
N GLY A 150 7.03 -1.62 9.67
CA GLY A 150 6.19 -2.72 10.18
C GLY A 150 5.20 -2.32 11.28
N ILE A 151 5.05 -1.02 11.57
CA ILE A 151 4.17 -0.53 12.65
C ILE A 151 3.54 0.84 12.34
N GLY A 152 4.20 1.65 11.51
CA GLY A 152 3.83 3.04 11.24
C GLY A 152 2.52 3.18 10.47
N LYS A 153 2.19 2.24 9.56
CA LYS A 153 0.89 2.25 8.86
C LYS A 153 -0.23 1.97 9.85
N GLY A 154 -0.07 0.94 10.69
CA GLY A 154 -1.01 0.64 11.77
C GLY A 154 -1.23 1.85 12.68
N TYR A 155 -0.15 2.50 13.13
CA TYR A 155 -0.24 3.72 13.93
C TYR A 155 -1.03 4.84 13.23
N ALA A 156 -0.73 5.12 11.95
CA ALA A 156 -1.45 6.14 11.18
C ALA A 156 -2.95 5.85 11.03
N ILE A 157 -3.31 4.57 10.85
CA ILE A 157 -4.71 4.12 10.81
C ILE A 157 -5.41 4.36 12.15
N ASP A 158 -4.75 4.04 13.28
CA ASP A 158 -5.32 4.26 14.61
C ASP A 158 -5.58 5.76 14.87
N ARG A 159 -4.62 6.63 14.49
CA ARG A 159 -4.78 8.09 14.59
C ARG A 159 -5.89 8.63 13.71
N ALA A 160 -6.02 8.10 12.48
CA ALA A 160 -7.13 8.43 11.60
C ALA A 160 -8.49 8.00 12.20
N ALA A 161 -8.57 6.81 12.79
CA ALA A 161 -9.77 6.30 13.45
C ALA A 161 -10.20 7.17 14.63
N GLU A 162 -9.23 7.62 15.44
CA GLU A 162 -9.49 8.57 16.53
C GLU A 162 -10.07 9.90 16.03
N ILE A 163 -9.53 10.45 14.94
CA ILE A 163 -10.06 11.70 14.35
C ILE A 163 -11.49 11.53 13.88
N LEU A 164 -11.79 10.43 13.16
CA LEU A 164 -13.16 10.13 12.74
C LEU A 164 -14.10 10.03 13.93
N ARG A 165 -13.69 9.31 14.98
CA ARG A 165 -14.49 9.16 16.22
C ARG A 165 -14.75 10.51 16.89
N ARG A 166 -13.73 11.37 17.02
CA ARG A 166 -13.86 12.73 17.60
C ARG A 166 -14.74 13.65 16.76
N ALA A 167 -14.76 13.46 15.44
CA ALA A 167 -15.67 14.16 14.52
C ALA A 167 -17.10 13.60 14.53
N GLY A 168 -17.42 12.64 15.42
CA GLY A 168 -18.75 12.04 15.55
C GLY A 168 -19.08 11.00 14.48
N ILE A 169 -18.09 10.50 13.75
CA ILE A 169 -18.24 9.36 12.85
C ILE A 169 -18.06 8.08 13.68
N SER A 170 -19.13 7.29 13.83
CA SER A 170 -19.13 6.05 14.61
C SER A 170 -19.01 4.78 13.77
N ARG A 171 -19.09 4.91 12.43
CA ARG A 171 -19.08 3.80 11.48
C ARG A 171 -18.15 4.12 10.32
N ALA A 172 -16.98 3.52 10.31
CA ALA A 172 -16.02 3.71 9.22
C ALA A 172 -15.10 2.49 9.05
N MET A 173 -14.54 2.34 7.86
CA MET A 173 -13.44 1.44 7.58
C MET A 173 -12.30 2.25 7.01
N ILE A 174 -11.11 2.08 7.59
CA ILE A 174 -9.87 2.72 7.15
C ILE A 174 -8.92 1.62 6.73
N SER A 175 -8.36 1.70 5.53
CA SER A 175 -7.41 0.71 5.02
C SER A 175 -6.19 1.36 4.39
N CYS A 176 -5.01 0.80 4.65
CA CYS A 176 -3.77 1.13 3.95
C CYS A 176 -2.98 -0.13 3.63
N GLY A 177 -2.90 -0.49 2.35
CA GLY A 177 -2.28 -1.74 1.93
C GLY A 177 -2.94 -2.95 2.59
N SER A 178 -2.17 -3.71 3.37
CA SER A 178 -2.62 -4.93 4.04
C SER A 178 -3.17 -4.73 5.45
N THR A 179 -3.24 -3.49 5.94
CA THR A 179 -3.75 -3.14 7.27
C THR A 179 -5.08 -2.40 7.18
N ILE A 180 -6.06 -2.84 7.97
CA ILE A 180 -7.43 -2.32 7.97
C ILE A 180 -7.89 -2.13 9.42
N TYR A 181 -8.59 -1.04 9.71
CA TYR A 181 -9.34 -0.83 10.96
C TYR A 181 -10.82 -0.64 10.66
N ALA A 182 -11.66 -1.38 11.37
CA ALA A 182 -13.10 -1.32 11.30
C ALA A 182 -13.65 -0.59 12.54
N LEU A 183 -14.14 0.63 12.37
CA LEU A 183 -14.81 1.43 13.39
C LEU A 183 -16.32 1.13 13.37
N GLY A 184 -16.85 0.64 14.48
CA GLY A 184 -18.24 0.18 14.57
C GLY A 184 -18.61 -0.85 13.49
N THR A 185 -19.89 -0.88 13.11
CA THR A 185 -20.40 -1.78 12.05
C THR A 185 -21.06 -0.99 10.91
N PRO A 186 -21.09 -1.52 9.67
CA PRO A 186 -21.90 -0.94 8.60
C PRO A 186 -23.41 -0.98 8.95
N PRO A 187 -24.22 -0.06 8.41
CA PRO A 187 -25.67 -0.09 8.62
C PRO A 187 -26.29 -1.43 8.22
N GLY A 188 -27.05 -2.03 9.15
CA GLY A 188 -27.75 -3.30 8.92
C GLY A 188 -26.86 -4.55 8.87
N LYS A 189 -25.56 -4.44 9.18
CA LYS A 189 -24.61 -5.57 9.20
C LYS A 189 -24.08 -5.85 10.60
N ALA A 190 -23.69 -7.11 10.85
CA ALA A 190 -23.07 -7.54 12.11
C ALA A 190 -21.59 -7.12 12.24
N GLY A 191 -20.95 -6.73 11.13
CA GLY A 191 -19.55 -6.31 11.08
C GLY A 191 -19.14 -5.94 9.66
N TRP A 192 -17.93 -5.41 9.53
CA TRP A 192 -17.26 -5.21 8.25
C TRP A 192 -16.71 -6.56 7.77
N GLU A 193 -17.10 -6.97 6.56
CA GLU A 193 -16.60 -8.20 5.92
C GLU A 193 -15.23 -7.93 5.31
N ILE A 194 -14.21 -8.62 5.80
CA ILE A 194 -12.84 -8.54 5.30
C ILE A 194 -12.42 -9.90 4.75
N ASP A 195 -12.06 -9.92 3.46
CA ASP A 195 -11.56 -11.12 2.80
C ASP A 195 -10.06 -11.27 3.01
N ILE A 196 -9.63 -12.48 3.38
CA ILE A 196 -8.25 -12.91 3.46
C ILE A 196 -7.91 -13.68 2.19
N ARG A 197 -6.95 -13.16 1.43
CA ARG A 197 -6.54 -13.69 0.14
C ARG A 197 -5.73 -14.99 0.27
N HIS A 198 -5.87 -15.89 -0.70
CA HIS A 198 -5.01 -17.06 -0.83
C HIS A 198 -3.58 -16.65 -1.25
N PRO A 199 -2.53 -17.10 -0.55
CA PRO A 199 -1.18 -16.55 -0.70
C PRO A 199 -0.48 -16.92 -2.03
N ARG A 200 -1.05 -17.87 -2.77
CA ARG A 200 -0.53 -18.37 -4.05
C ARG A 200 -1.54 -18.33 -5.19
N ASN A 201 -2.79 -17.96 -4.89
CA ASN A 201 -3.85 -17.87 -5.88
C ASN A 201 -4.58 -16.56 -5.62
N GLU A 202 -4.35 -15.59 -6.47
CA GLU A 202 -4.87 -14.25 -6.27
C GLU A 202 -6.39 -14.13 -6.42
N GLU A 203 -7.01 -15.11 -7.07
CA GLU A 203 -8.45 -15.18 -7.28
C GLU A 203 -9.21 -15.84 -6.15
N GLU A 204 -8.49 -16.63 -5.35
CA GLU A 204 -9.08 -17.38 -4.27
C GLU A 204 -9.03 -16.56 -2.99
N LYS A 205 -10.16 -16.56 -2.30
CA LYS A 205 -10.23 -16.17 -0.91
C LYS A 205 -9.99 -17.40 -0.05
N MET A 206 -9.11 -17.28 0.93
CA MET A 206 -8.95 -18.31 1.95
C MET A 206 -10.08 -18.27 2.96
N GLU A 207 -10.49 -17.07 3.35
CA GLU A 207 -11.44 -16.88 4.43
C GLU A 207 -12.04 -15.47 4.40
N THR A 208 -13.21 -15.30 5.01
CA THR A 208 -13.80 -13.99 5.28
C THR A 208 -14.01 -13.87 6.79
N VAL A 209 -13.63 -12.73 7.36
CA VAL A 209 -13.83 -12.41 8.79
C VAL A 209 -14.72 -11.17 8.95
N LEU A 210 -15.44 -11.11 10.07
CA LEU A 210 -16.24 -9.96 10.45
C LEU A 210 -15.53 -9.13 11.53
N LEU A 211 -15.32 -7.84 11.27
CA LEU A 211 -14.69 -6.92 12.21
C LEU A 211 -15.64 -5.82 12.67
N SER A 212 -15.52 -5.46 13.95
CA SER A 212 -16.12 -4.27 14.56
C SER A 212 -15.22 -3.81 15.68
N ASP A 213 -14.87 -2.53 15.66
CA ASP A 213 -13.94 -1.89 16.62
C ASP A 213 -12.63 -2.67 16.81
N GLN A 214 -12.10 -3.19 15.70
CA GLN A 214 -10.89 -3.99 15.64
C GLN A 214 -10.15 -3.74 14.33
N ALA A 215 -8.87 -4.09 14.32
CA ALA A 215 -8.04 -4.07 13.13
C ALA A 215 -7.69 -5.48 12.66
N ILE A 216 -7.30 -5.58 11.40
CA ILE A 216 -6.58 -6.73 10.85
C ILE A 216 -5.38 -6.23 10.04
N SER A 217 -4.23 -6.89 10.18
CA SER A 217 -3.07 -6.69 9.30
C SER A 217 -2.62 -8.03 8.75
N THR A 218 -2.18 -8.04 7.49
CA THR A 218 -1.63 -9.23 6.85
C THR A 218 -0.20 -8.98 6.39
N SER A 219 0.73 -9.84 6.81
CA SER A 219 2.09 -9.87 6.30
C SER A 219 2.24 -11.09 5.39
N GLY A 220 2.66 -10.89 4.14
CA GLY A 220 2.80 -11.96 3.15
C GLY A 220 4.06 -11.81 2.30
N ASP A 221 4.66 -12.93 1.91
CA ASP A 221 5.84 -12.95 1.04
C ASP A 221 5.55 -12.46 -0.39
N TYR A 222 4.28 -12.42 -0.77
CA TYR A 222 3.79 -12.04 -2.11
C TYR A 222 3.54 -10.54 -2.28
N GLU A 223 3.70 -9.69 -1.25
CA GLU A 223 3.38 -8.26 -1.39
C GLU A 223 4.48 -7.47 -2.08
N LYS A 224 5.73 -7.67 -1.64
CA LYS A 224 6.94 -7.09 -2.23
C LYS A 224 8.02 -8.15 -2.20
N TYR A 225 8.50 -8.54 -3.37
CA TYR A 225 9.53 -9.56 -3.54
C TYR A 225 10.25 -9.42 -4.88
N PHE A 226 11.37 -10.11 -5.02
CA PHE A 226 11.96 -10.44 -6.31
C PHE A 226 12.20 -11.95 -6.42
N ILE A 227 12.38 -12.45 -7.64
CA ILE A 227 12.67 -13.87 -7.90
C ILE A 227 14.09 -13.98 -8.44
N PHE A 228 14.89 -14.85 -7.84
CA PHE A 228 16.24 -15.15 -8.31
C PHE A 228 16.48 -16.66 -8.19
N GLY A 229 16.90 -17.29 -9.29
CA GLY A 229 17.12 -18.74 -9.34
C GLY A 229 15.87 -19.57 -9.01
N GLY A 230 14.68 -19.09 -9.38
CA GLY A 230 13.40 -19.74 -9.06
C GLY A 230 12.94 -19.60 -7.61
N LYS A 231 13.72 -18.93 -6.75
CA LYS A 231 13.38 -18.68 -5.34
C LYS A 231 12.86 -17.25 -5.15
N ARG A 232 11.81 -17.10 -4.33
CA ARG A 232 11.26 -15.80 -3.92
C ARG A 232 12.03 -15.24 -2.73
N PHE A 233 12.36 -13.95 -2.80
CA PHE A 233 12.95 -13.17 -1.71
C PHE A 233 12.03 -11.99 -1.40
N SER A 234 11.38 -12.00 -0.23
CA SER A 234 10.41 -10.98 0.15
C SER A 234 11.02 -9.85 0.97
N HIS A 235 10.26 -8.77 1.17
CA HIS A 235 10.63 -7.65 2.01
C HIS A 235 10.63 -7.92 3.53
N LEU A 236 10.14 -9.09 3.96
CA LEU A 236 10.04 -9.47 5.37
C LEU A 236 11.36 -10.13 5.78
N ILE A 237 12.32 -9.32 6.21
CA ILE A 237 13.65 -9.78 6.64
C ILE A 237 13.59 -10.30 8.07
N ASP A 238 14.18 -11.46 8.34
CA ASP A 238 14.48 -11.91 9.70
C ASP A 238 15.73 -11.18 10.20
N PRO A 239 15.60 -10.25 11.17
CA PRO A 239 16.72 -9.45 11.66
C PRO A 239 17.86 -10.28 12.26
N ARG A 240 17.54 -11.49 12.75
CA ARG A 240 18.47 -12.40 13.43
C ARG A 240 19.40 -13.11 12.45
N SER A 241 18.91 -13.40 11.25
CA SER A 241 19.68 -14.08 10.20
C SER A 241 20.21 -13.12 9.14
N GLY A 242 19.53 -12.00 8.92
CA GLY A 242 19.82 -11.06 7.84
C GLY A 242 19.21 -11.42 6.49
N TYR A 243 18.40 -12.49 6.41
CA TYR A 243 17.77 -12.97 5.17
C TYR A 243 16.24 -12.82 5.22
N PRO A 244 15.55 -12.75 4.07
CA PRO A 244 14.09 -12.85 4.02
C PRO A 244 13.57 -14.11 4.71
N ALA A 245 12.58 -13.94 5.59
CA ALA A 245 11.88 -15.03 6.23
C ALA A 245 11.09 -15.84 5.18
N ALA A 246 11.13 -17.17 5.30
CA ALA A 246 10.55 -18.10 4.33
C ALA A 246 9.75 -19.24 4.97
N ALA A 247 9.47 -19.16 6.28
CA ALA A 247 8.82 -20.24 7.02
C ALA A 247 7.32 -20.37 6.73
N VAL A 248 6.66 -19.29 6.31
CA VAL A 248 5.22 -19.21 6.07
C VAL A 248 4.93 -18.34 4.85
N ALA A 249 3.75 -18.51 4.26
CA ALA A 249 3.34 -17.78 3.07
C ALA A 249 2.60 -16.47 3.42
N SER A 250 1.77 -16.49 4.46
CA SER A 250 1.16 -15.28 5.03
C SER A 250 0.75 -15.44 6.48
N VAL A 251 0.65 -14.32 7.17
CA VAL A 251 0.09 -14.24 8.53
C VAL A 251 -0.90 -13.08 8.58
N SER A 252 -2.15 -13.38 8.92
CA SER A 252 -3.17 -12.37 9.21
C SER A 252 -3.41 -12.30 10.71
N VAL A 253 -3.38 -11.10 11.29
CA VAL A 253 -3.58 -10.86 12.72
C VAL A 253 -4.70 -9.87 12.93
N ILE A 254 -5.69 -10.25 13.73
CA ILE A 254 -6.75 -9.39 14.23
C ILE A 254 -6.35 -8.91 15.63
N ALA A 255 -6.44 -7.60 15.89
CA ALA A 255 -6.12 -7.01 17.18
C ALA A 255 -7.04 -5.80 17.49
N PRO A 256 -7.09 -5.31 18.74
CA PRO A 256 -7.86 -4.11 19.09
C PRO A 256 -7.38 -2.82 18.40
N SER A 257 -6.11 -2.76 17.99
CA SER A 257 -5.52 -1.61 17.28
C SER A 257 -4.79 -2.04 16.02
N ALA A 258 -4.75 -1.16 15.03
CA ALA A 258 -4.04 -1.41 13.77
C ALA A 258 -2.53 -1.45 13.97
N MET A 259 -1.98 -0.63 14.88
CA MET A 259 -0.57 -0.66 15.27
C MET A 259 -0.16 -2.02 15.83
N GLU A 260 -0.98 -2.61 16.70
CA GLU A 260 -0.71 -3.95 17.25
C GLU A 260 -0.84 -5.05 16.19
N ALA A 261 -1.87 -4.99 15.35
CA ALA A 261 -2.03 -5.96 14.26
C ALA A 261 -0.83 -5.95 13.29
N ASP A 262 -0.35 -4.76 12.90
CA ASP A 262 0.76 -4.57 11.94
C ASP A 262 2.10 -5.10 12.47
N ALA A 263 2.42 -4.76 13.73
CA ALA A 263 3.65 -5.23 14.37
C ALA A 263 3.62 -6.75 14.60
N LEU A 264 2.50 -7.28 15.09
CA LEU A 264 2.37 -8.70 15.40
C LEU A 264 2.28 -9.58 14.15
N SER A 265 1.66 -9.12 13.06
CA SER A 265 1.65 -9.89 11.80
C SER A 265 3.06 -10.04 11.24
N THR A 266 3.87 -8.99 11.32
CA THR A 266 5.28 -9.02 10.92
C THR A 266 6.11 -9.94 11.81
N ALA A 267 5.98 -9.80 13.14
CA ALA A 267 6.68 -10.65 14.10
C ALA A 267 6.35 -12.13 13.92
N ALA A 268 5.05 -12.47 13.86
CA ALA A 268 4.59 -13.84 13.71
C ALA A 268 4.96 -14.44 12.35
N PHE A 269 5.03 -13.63 11.29
CA PHE A 269 5.54 -14.08 9.99
C PHE A 269 7.00 -14.53 10.07
N VAL A 270 7.85 -13.73 10.73
CA VAL A 270 9.29 -14.04 10.90
C VAL A 270 9.50 -15.25 11.83
N LEU A 271 8.70 -15.37 12.88
CA LEU A 271 8.74 -16.51 13.82
C LEU A 271 8.21 -17.82 13.21
N GLY A 272 7.40 -17.74 12.15
CA GLY A 272 6.75 -18.90 11.55
C GLY A 272 5.63 -19.49 12.43
N GLU A 273 5.16 -20.68 12.05
CA GLU A 273 3.94 -21.28 12.60
C GLU A 273 3.94 -21.45 14.12
N GLY A 274 4.95 -22.13 14.68
CA GLY A 274 4.95 -22.52 16.09
C GLY A 274 5.14 -21.33 17.03
N GLU A 275 6.28 -20.64 16.91
CA GLU A 275 6.59 -19.48 17.75
C GLU A 275 5.66 -18.30 17.46
N GLY A 276 5.23 -18.12 16.21
CA GLY A 276 4.26 -17.09 15.84
C GLY A 276 2.90 -17.29 16.50
N ASN A 277 2.34 -18.51 16.46
CA ASN A 277 1.09 -18.79 17.18
C ASN A 277 1.25 -18.62 18.70
N ALA A 278 2.38 -19.03 19.26
CA ALA A 278 2.66 -18.84 20.69
C ALA A 278 2.77 -17.36 21.08
N LEU A 279 3.33 -16.49 20.22
CA LEU A 279 3.36 -15.05 20.41
C LEU A 279 1.94 -14.45 20.44
N LEU A 280 1.12 -14.82 19.46
CA LEU A 280 -0.24 -14.28 19.31
C LEU A 280 -1.16 -14.73 20.45
N ALA A 281 -1.09 -16.01 20.84
CA ALA A 281 -1.94 -16.59 21.88
C ALA A 281 -1.72 -16.01 23.29
N ARG A 282 -0.61 -15.31 23.54
CA ARG A 282 -0.32 -14.66 24.82
C ARG A 282 -1.17 -13.41 25.08
N ARG A 283 -1.84 -12.89 24.06
CA ARG A 283 -2.50 -11.58 24.11
C ARG A 283 -4.03 -11.71 24.07
N PRO A 284 -4.72 -11.28 25.13
CA PRO A 284 -6.17 -11.17 25.09
C PRO A 284 -6.62 -10.24 23.95
N GLY A 285 -7.63 -10.66 23.18
CA GLY A 285 -8.18 -9.86 22.08
C GLY A 285 -7.38 -9.90 20.78
N VAL A 286 -6.29 -10.68 20.73
CA VAL A 286 -5.53 -10.94 19.51
C VAL A 286 -5.80 -12.34 19.00
N GLU A 287 -6.05 -12.45 17.70
CA GLU A 287 -6.24 -13.72 17.00
C GLU A 287 -5.41 -13.70 15.72
N GLY A 288 -4.84 -14.83 15.32
CA GLY A 288 -4.12 -14.96 14.06
C GLY A 288 -4.50 -16.18 13.24
N LEU A 289 -4.25 -16.07 11.94
CA LEU A 289 -4.24 -17.15 10.95
C LEU A 289 -2.90 -17.14 10.24
N ILE A 290 -2.14 -18.21 10.44
CA ILE A 290 -0.90 -18.46 9.71
C ILE A 290 -1.20 -19.42 8.56
N LEU A 291 -0.80 -19.04 7.35
CA LEU A 291 -0.89 -19.86 6.15
C LEU A 291 0.51 -20.30 5.74
N ARG A 292 0.70 -21.61 5.59
CA ARG A 292 1.98 -22.20 5.19
C ARG A 292 1.81 -22.93 3.88
N GLU A 293 2.79 -22.78 2.99
CA GLU A 293 2.88 -23.56 1.77
C GLU A 293 3.55 -24.91 2.10
N GLU A 294 2.85 -25.99 1.79
CA GLU A 294 3.31 -27.37 1.91
C GLU A 294 3.90 -27.85 0.57
N GLU A 295 4.28 -29.14 0.51
CA GLU A 295 4.61 -29.81 -0.74
C GLU A 295 3.47 -29.68 -1.77
N GLU A 296 3.83 -29.65 -3.05
CA GLU A 296 2.89 -29.55 -4.19
C GLU A 296 2.06 -28.25 -4.25
N GLY A 297 2.41 -27.23 -3.46
CA GLY A 297 1.75 -25.92 -3.48
C GLY A 297 0.45 -25.86 -2.67
N LEU A 298 0.15 -26.90 -1.88
CA LEU A 298 -1.00 -26.90 -0.97
C LEU A 298 -0.80 -25.89 0.16
N ILE A 299 -1.84 -25.13 0.51
CA ILE A 299 -1.79 -24.18 1.63
C ILE A 299 -2.46 -24.79 2.88
N SER A 300 -1.67 -24.98 3.93
CA SER A 300 -2.17 -25.38 5.25
C SER A 300 -2.51 -24.17 6.11
N ARG A 301 -3.47 -24.36 7.03
CA ARG A 301 -4.04 -23.33 7.90
C ARG A 301 -3.73 -23.62 9.35
N HIS A 302 -3.15 -22.63 10.04
CA HIS A 302 -2.76 -22.72 11.44
C HIS A 302 -3.33 -21.54 12.23
N PRO A 303 -4.64 -21.57 12.54
CA PRO A 303 -5.29 -20.53 13.31
C PRO A 303 -4.99 -20.64 14.80
N THR A 304 -4.92 -19.48 15.47
CA THR A 304 -5.04 -19.37 16.93
C THR A 304 -6.42 -19.85 17.41
N SER A 305 -6.51 -20.19 18.71
CA SER A 305 -7.69 -20.86 19.26
C SER A 305 -9.01 -20.09 19.16
N GLY A 306 -9.00 -18.76 19.16
CA GLY A 306 -10.22 -17.95 19.07
C GLY A 306 -10.56 -17.49 17.66
N TRP A 307 -9.69 -17.72 16.67
CA TRP A 307 -9.93 -17.39 15.26
C TRP A 307 -11.22 -18.00 14.71
N GLY A 308 -11.51 -19.26 15.08
CA GLY A 308 -12.69 -19.98 14.60
C GLY A 308 -14.04 -19.32 14.97
N ARG A 309 -14.07 -18.46 16.00
CA ARG A 309 -15.27 -17.68 16.37
C ARG A 309 -15.49 -16.45 15.49
N ARG A 310 -14.51 -16.09 14.65
CA ARG A 310 -14.52 -14.90 13.78
C ARG A 310 -14.78 -15.23 12.31
N SER A 311 -14.53 -16.48 11.94
CA SER A 311 -14.71 -16.99 10.58
C SER A 311 -16.18 -17.19 10.25
N THR A 312 -16.56 -16.79 9.04
CA THR A 312 -17.86 -17.14 8.44
C THR A 312 -17.83 -18.46 7.67
N VAL A 313 -16.66 -19.12 7.57
CA VAL A 313 -16.50 -20.41 6.89
C VAL A 313 -16.68 -21.55 7.91
N PRO A 314 -17.63 -22.48 7.72
CA PRO A 314 -17.80 -23.63 8.60
C PRO A 314 -16.51 -24.45 8.68
N SER A 315 -16.09 -24.86 9.89
CA SER A 315 -14.94 -25.73 10.07
C SER A 315 -15.13 -27.05 9.31
N LEU A 316 -14.42 -27.26 8.22
CA LEU A 316 -14.44 -28.53 7.50
C LEU A 316 -13.68 -29.57 8.35
N SER A 317 -14.42 -30.49 8.97
CA SER A 317 -13.83 -31.60 9.72
C SER A 317 -12.92 -32.43 8.81
N ARG A 318 -11.73 -32.81 9.31
CA ARG A 318 -10.67 -33.60 8.62
C ARG A 318 -11.13 -34.86 7.87
N ARG A 319 -12.34 -35.37 8.11
CA ARG A 319 -12.85 -36.64 7.55
C ARG A 319 -13.39 -36.57 6.11
N ARG A 320 -13.57 -35.39 5.52
CA ARG A 320 -14.10 -35.27 4.14
C ARG A 320 -13.04 -35.05 3.05
N PHE A 321 -11.77 -34.86 3.42
CA PHE A 321 -10.70 -34.60 2.45
C PHE A 321 -10.32 -35.84 1.61
N LEU A 322 -10.57 -37.05 2.13
CA LEU A 322 -10.23 -38.31 1.44
C LEU A 322 -11.25 -38.75 0.39
N ALA A 323 -12.41 -38.11 0.27
CA ALA A 323 -13.48 -38.56 -0.63
C ALA A 323 -13.55 -37.80 -1.97
N LEU A 324 -12.82 -36.68 -2.12
CA LEU A 324 -12.83 -35.84 -3.32
C LEU A 324 -11.61 -35.99 -4.22
N ALA A 325 -10.57 -36.71 -3.77
CA ALA A 325 -9.33 -36.92 -4.53
C ALA A 325 -9.46 -37.94 -5.69
N SER A 326 -10.64 -38.52 -5.93
CA SER A 326 -10.80 -39.68 -6.83
C SER A 326 -11.57 -39.42 -8.13
N LEU A 327 -12.08 -38.21 -8.38
CA LEU A 327 -13.12 -38.03 -9.42
C LEU A 327 -12.95 -36.87 -10.40
N LEU A 328 -11.75 -36.31 -10.55
CA LEU A 328 -11.47 -35.34 -11.63
C LEU A 328 -10.17 -35.71 -12.39
N LEU A 329 -10.14 -36.94 -12.88
CA LEU A 329 -9.43 -37.31 -14.11
C LEU A 329 -10.45 -37.20 -15.25
N ALA A 330 -10.11 -36.42 -16.29
CA ALA A 330 -10.90 -36.10 -17.48
C ALA A 330 -11.84 -34.88 -17.37
N GLY A 331 -11.35 -33.73 -17.85
CA GLY A 331 -12.17 -32.54 -18.09
C GLY A 331 -11.32 -31.29 -18.27
N LEU A 332 -10.82 -31.07 -19.50
CA LEU A 332 -10.25 -29.84 -20.06
C LEU A 332 -10.24 -28.60 -19.13
N PHE A 333 -9.08 -28.28 -18.58
CA PHE A 333 -8.84 -27.00 -17.89
C PHE A 333 -8.68 -25.88 -18.92
N LEU A 334 -9.66 -24.98 -18.98
CA LEU A 334 -9.48 -23.61 -19.44
C LEU A 334 -9.30 -22.73 -18.20
N PRO A 335 -8.23 -21.93 -18.09
CA PRO A 335 -8.02 -21.10 -16.91
C PRO A 335 -8.97 -19.90 -16.98
N SER A 336 -9.86 -19.78 -15.99
CA SER A 336 -10.50 -18.52 -15.65
C SER A 336 -9.62 -17.84 -14.59
N LEU A 337 -8.94 -16.76 -15.01
CA LEU A 337 -8.09 -15.88 -14.21
C LEU A 337 -8.91 -14.71 -13.61
N GLY A 338 -8.45 -14.17 -12.49
CA GLY A 338 -9.25 -13.37 -11.54
C GLY A 338 -8.35 -12.76 -10.49
N GLU A 339 -7.33 -12.07 -10.96
CA GLU A 339 -6.20 -11.55 -10.19
C GLU A 339 -6.55 -10.54 -9.10
N ALA A 340 -5.61 -10.44 -8.18
CA ALA A 340 -5.51 -9.45 -7.14
C ALA A 340 -4.95 -8.14 -7.70
N THR A 341 -4.70 -7.20 -6.80
CA THR A 341 -4.13 -5.91 -7.12
C THR A 341 -2.65 -6.08 -7.47
N VAL A 342 -2.33 -6.23 -8.76
CA VAL A 342 -0.96 -6.28 -9.25
C VAL A 342 -0.46 -4.84 -9.46
N VAL A 343 0.65 -4.49 -8.80
CA VAL A 343 1.42 -3.28 -9.10
C VAL A 343 2.37 -3.64 -10.24
N TYR A 344 2.10 -3.16 -11.45
CA TYR A 344 2.84 -3.53 -12.66
C TYR A 344 4.10 -2.68 -12.86
N LEU A 345 4.05 -1.42 -12.45
CA LEU A 345 5.14 -0.45 -12.49
C LEU A 345 5.01 0.43 -11.25
N THR A 346 6.13 0.68 -10.58
CA THR A 346 6.18 1.76 -9.60
C THR A 346 6.04 3.11 -10.29
N GLU A 347 5.62 4.15 -9.55
CA GLU A 347 5.54 5.51 -10.09
C GLU A 347 6.89 5.96 -10.66
N GLU A 348 8.00 5.65 -9.98
CA GLU A 348 9.34 6.05 -10.41
C GLU A 348 9.81 5.34 -11.68
N GLU A 349 9.59 4.03 -11.80
CA GLU A 349 9.91 3.28 -13.03
C GLU A 349 9.11 3.80 -14.22
N ALA A 350 7.81 4.05 -14.03
CA ALA A 350 6.96 4.58 -15.09
C ALA A 350 7.35 6.02 -15.50
N LEU A 351 7.75 6.86 -14.54
CA LEU A 351 8.29 8.21 -14.82
C LEU A 351 9.60 8.13 -15.62
N ARG A 352 10.54 7.28 -15.21
CA ARG A 352 11.83 7.10 -15.91
C ARG A 352 11.64 6.53 -17.30
N LYS A 353 10.70 5.61 -17.49
CA LYS A 353 10.32 5.08 -18.81
C LYS A 353 9.74 6.16 -19.72
N MET A 354 8.91 7.06 -19.19
CA MET A 354 8.17 8.06 -19.95
C MET A 354 8.95 9.35 -20.22
N MET A 355 9.89 9.67 -19.34
CA MET A 355 10.75 10.86 -19.40
C MET A 355 12.21 10.47 -19.11
N PRO A 356 12.84 9.64 -19.95
CA PRO A 356 14.23 9.20 -19.75
C PRO A 356 15.24 10.35 -19.77
N GLU A 357 14.90 11.48 -20.39
CA GLU A 357 15.73 12.68 -20.46
C GLU A 357 15.65 13.56 -19.19
N ALA A 358 14.74 13.28 -18.26
CA ALA A 358 14.64 14.01 -17.01
C ALA A 358 15.76 13.58 -16.05
N GLU A 359 16.53 14.55 -15.55
CA GLU A 359 17.57 14.34 -14.56
C GLU A 359 16.94 14.14 -13.16
N ARG A 360 15.90 14.91 -12.86
CA ARG A 360 15.13 14.84 -11.61
C ARG A 360 13.63 15.06 -11.83
N PHE A 361 12.84 14.67 -10.84
CA PHE A 361 11.38 14.85 -10.82
C PHE A 361 10.94 15.60 -9.57
N ASP A 362 10.53 16.86 -9.75
CA ASP A 362 9.94 17.67 -8.68
C ASP A 362 8.49 17.26 -8.43
N THR A 363 7.91 17.72 -7.32
CA THR A 363 6.50 17.48 -6.99
C THR A 363 5.78 18.81 -6.84
N ASP A 364 4.80 19.03 -7.70
CA ASP A 364 3.88 20.15 -7.63
C ASP A 364 2.55 19.65 -7.06
N HIS A 365 2.03 20.37 -6.07
CA HIS A 365 0.69 20.17 -5.54
C HIS A 365 -0.22 21.26 -6.12
N ILE A 366 -1.28 20.84 -6.80
CA ILE A 366 -2.23 21.70 -7.50
C ILE A 366 -3.57 21.59 -6.79
N ASP A 367 -4.02 22.70 -6.22
CA ASP A 367 -5.38 22.84 -5.69
C ASP A 367 -6.18 23.69 -6.69
N LEU A 368 -7.19 23.08 -7.31
CA LEU A 368 -8.06 23.76 -8.26
C LEU A 368 -9.11 24.60 -7.53
N SER A 369 -9.25 25.86 -7.93
CA SER A 369 -10.41 26.67 -7.51
C SER A 369 -11.71 26.03 -8.01
N ALA A 370 -12.85 26.41 -7.42
CA ALA A 370 -14.16 25.92 -7.87
C ALA A 370 -14.42 26.22 -9.37
N GLU A 371 -13.92 27.35 -9.87
CA GLU A 371 -13.99 27.72 -11.30
C GLU A 371 -13.08 26.84 -12.16
N GLN A 372 -11.84 26.61 -11.74
CA GLN A 372 -10.90 25.74 -12.45
C GLN A 372 -11.41 24.29 -12.47
N LEU A 373 -11.99 23.81 -11.37
CA LEU A 373 -12.61 22.50 -11.29
C LEU A 373 -13.78 22.38 -12.27
N ALA A 374 -14.69 23.36 -12.28
CA ALA A 374 -15.83 23.37 -13.21
C ALA A 374 -15.36 23.37 -14.68
N GLN A 375 -14.31 24.14 -14.99
CA GLN A 375 -13.73 24.17 -16.33
C GLN A 375 -13.04 22.85 -16.69
N ALA A 376 -12.29 22.24 -15.77
CA ALA A 376 -11.67 20.94 -16.01
C ALA A 376 -12.73 19.84 -16.21
N GLN A 377 -13.84 19.88 -15.48
CA GLN A 377 -14.98 18.98 -15.70
C GLN A 377 -15.61 19.16 -17.08
N GLN A 378 -15.73 20.41 -17.56
CA GLN A 378 -16.21 20.71 -18.91
C GLN A 378 -15.30 20.11 -19.98
N TRP A 379 -13.98 20.30 -19.86
CA TRP A 379 -13.00 19.71 -20.77
C TRP A 379 -12.99 18.18 -20.71
N ALA A 380 -13.10 17.61 -19.51
CA ALA A 380 -13.15 16.17 -19.33
C ALA A 380 -14.45 15.52 -19.83
N GLY A 381 -15.49 16.32 -20.08
CA GLY A 381 -16.81 15.84 -20.49
C GLY A 381 -17.54 15.03 -19.41
N ARG A 382 -17.09 15.10 -18.16
CA ARG A 382 -17.65 14.36 -17.02
C ARG A 382 -17.29 15.05 -15.71
N ALA A 383 -18.26 15.16 -14.81
CA ALA A 383 -18.04 15.66 -13.47
C ALA A 383 -17.15 14.72 -12.63
N PHE A 384 -16.22 15.29 -11.88
CA PHE A 384 -15.36 14.61 -10.91
C PHE A 384 -15.14 15.51 -9.69
N ARG A 385 -14.89 14.92 -8.51
CA ARG A 385 -14.98 15.65 -7.24
C ARG A 385 -13.64 16.06 -6.67
N GLU A 386 -12.56 15.44 -7.13
CA GLU A 386 -11.22 15.77 -6.66
C GLU A 386 -10.79 17.12 -7.22
N ASP A 387 -10.34 18.01 -6.34
CA ASP A 387 -9.81 19.34 -6.63
C ASP A 387 -8.32 19.45 -6.31
N ASP A 388 -7.77 18.54 -5.49
CA ASP A 388 -6.35 18.41 -5.20
C ASP A 388 -5.65 17.36 -6.08
N TYR A 389 -4.54 17.74 -6.71
CA TYR A 389 -3.76 16.89 -7.60
C TYR A 389 -2.26 17.02 -7.37
N ARG A 390 -1.54 15.92 -7.58
CA ARG A 390 -0.07 15.89 -7.50
C ARG A 390 0.52 15.62 -8.88
N PHE A 391 1.30 16.58 -9.37
CA PHE A 391 2.07 16.44 -10.59
C PHE A 391 3.56 16.22 -10.27
N ARG A 392 4.16 15.29 -10.99
CA ARG A 392 5.60 15.07 -11.05
C ARG A 392 6.16 15.85 -12.24
N VAL A 393 7.08 16.77 -11.99
CA VAL A 393 7.64 17.65 -13.02
C VAL A 393 9.04 17.19 -13.37
N GLY A 394 9.21 16.65 -14.57
CA GLY A 394 10.51 16.24 -15.09
C GLY A 394 11.36 17.46 -15.44
N ARG A 395 12.58 17.53 -14.89
CA ARG A 395 13.53 18.62 -15.12
C ARG A 395 14.81 18.10 -15.77
N LYS A 396 15.34 18.87 -16.72
CA LYS A 396 16.70 18.73 -17.26
C LYS A 396 17.40 20.08 -17.12
N GLY A 397 18.33 20.19 -16.17
CA GLY A 397 18.79 21.49 -15.67
C GLY A 397 17.62 22.35 -15.16
N THR A 398 17.42 23.53 -15.76
CA THR A 398 16.32 24.46 -15.44
C THR A 398 15.08 24.25 -16.32
N GLU A 399 15.18 23.47 -17.39
CA GLU A 399 14.10 23.25 -18.35
C GLU A 399 13.11 22.19 -17.83
N THR A 400 11.81 22.44 -18.02
CA THR A 400 10.77 21.43 -17.79
C THR A 400 10.61 20.58 -19.05
N VAL A 401 10.89 19.27 -18.94
CA VAL A 401 10.80 18.32 -20.06
C VAL A 401 9.48 17.54 -20.09
N GLY A 402 8.67 17.66 -19.04
CA GLY A 402 7.34 17.05 -18.97
C GLY A 402 6.74 17.09 -17.58
N TYR A 403 5.48 16.68 -17.53
CA TYR A 403 4.64 16.60 -16.34
C TYR A 403 4.04 15.20 -16.30
N ALA A 404 3.76 14.67 -15.12
CA ALA A 404 3.01 13.44 -15.00
C ALA A 404 2.11 13.44 -13.75
N THR A 405 0.92 12.89 -13.87
CA THR A 405 0.00 12.74 -12.73
C THR A 405 -0.49 11.32 -12.63
N VAL A 406 -0.68 10.86 -11.39
CA VAL A 406 -1.31 9.57 -11.10
C VAL A 406 -2.80 9.80 -10.91
N LEU A 407 -3.64 9.08 -11.66
CA LEU A 407 -5.09 9.14 -11.55
C LEU A 407 -5.68 7.76 -11.37
N GLU A 408 -6.75 7.67 -10.59
CA GLU A 408 -7.57 6.46 -10.53
C GLU A 408 -8.91 6.67 -11.22
N VAL A 409 -9.28 5.72 -12.06
CA VAL A 409 -10.57 5.70 -12.73
C VAL A 409 -11.19 4.31 -12.59
N VAL A 410 -12.45 4.26 -12.15
CA VAL A 410 -13.22 3.02 -12.10
C VAL A 410 -13.43 2.50 -13.52
N GLY A 411 -12.97 1.27 -13.78
CA GLY A 411 -13.20 0.54 -15.02
C GLY A 411 -14.58 -0.09 -15.08
N LYS A 412 -14.61 -1.41 -15.27
CA LYS A 412 -15.81 -2.25 -15.13
C LYS A 412 -16.37 -2.26 -13.70
N GLU A 413 -15.53 -2.53 -12.71
CA GLU A 413 -15.94 -2.82 -11.32
C GLU A 413 -14.97 -2.26 -10.27
N ARG A 414 -13.69 -2.04 -10.61
CA ARG A 414 -12.66 -1.58 -9.66
C ARG A 414 -11.84 -0.42 -10.24
N PRO A 415 -11.20 0.41 -9.40
CA PRO A 415 -10.33 1.48 -9.87
C PRO A 415 -9.06 0.93 -10.52
N ILE A 416 -8.72 1.52 -11.68
CA ILE A 416 -7.46 1.32 -12.39
C ILE A 416 -6.60 2.56 -12.15
N THR A 417 -5.34 2.37 -11.75
CA THR A 417 -4.38 3.45 -11.49
C THR A 417 -3.54 3.69 -12.73
N PHE A 418 -3.59 4.91 -13.25
CA PHE A 418 -2.85 5.34 -14.43
C PHE A 418 -1.81 6.39 -14.05
N LEU A 419 -0.60 6.30 -14.62
CA LEU A 419 0.32 7.43 -14.73
C LEU A 419 0.16 8.03 -16.12
N ILE A 420 -0.24 9.30 -16.18
CA ILE A 420 -0.39 10.04 -17.43
C ILE A 420 0.72 11.08 -17.51
N GLY A 421 1.57 11.01 -18.54
CA GLY A 421 2.56 12.04 -18.81
C GLY A 421 2.17 12.94 -19.96
N ILE A 422 2.46 14.21 -19.77
CA ILE A 422 2.10 15.33 -20.64
C ILE A 422 3.36 16.13 -20.87
N ASP A 423 3.64 16.48 -22.13
CA ASP A 423 4.76 17.34 -22.47
C ASP A 423 4.44 18.83 -22.15
N PRO A 424 5.43 19.73 -22.21
CA PRO A 424 5.19 21.15 -21.96
C PRO A 424 4.22 21.82 -22.95
N THR A 425 3.97 21.19 -24.10
CA THR A 425 3.03 21.68 -25.11
C THR A 425 1.60 21.17 -24.89
N GLY A 426 1.35 20.38 -23.85
CA GLY A 426 0.03 19.82 -23.53
C GLY A 426 -0.34 18.60 -24.37
N GLU A 427 0.63 17.92 -24.95
CA GLU A 427 0.47 16.64 -25.66
C GLU A 427 0.78 15.46 -24.74
N ILE A 428 0.06 14.36 -24.90
CA ILE A 428 0.38 13.12 -24.18
C ILE A 428 1.73 12.57 -24.63
N LYS A 429 2.63 12.44 -23.66
CA LYS A 429 3.95 11.85 -23.80
C LYS A 429 3.96 10.35 -23.52
N GLY A 430 3.06 9.89 -22.64
CA GLY A 430 2.89 8.48 -22.34
C GLY A 430 1.74 8.21 -21.38
N VAL A 431 1.31 6.96 -21.36
CA VAL A 431 0.27 6.44 -20.48
C VAL A 431 0.70 5.07 -19.99
N GLU A 432 0.80 4.90 -18.68
CA GLU A 432 1.13 3.62 -18.04
C GLU A 432 0.06 3.25 -17.04
N VAL A 433 -0.23 1.96 -16.92
CA VAL A 433 -1.10 1.43 -15.85
C VAL A 433 -0.19 0.97 -14.73
N LEU A 434 -0.27 1.64 -13.58
CA LEU A 434 0.51 1.29 -12.40
C LEU A 434 -0.13 0.12 -11.66
N VAL A 435 -1.45 0.13 -11.55
CA VAL A 435 -2.22 -0.87 -10.81
C VAL A 435 -3.50 -1.21 -11.57
N TYR A 436 -3.73 -2.49 -11.82
CA TYR A 436 -4.97 -3.01 -12.41
C TYR A 436 -5.63 -3.93 -11.38
N ARG A 437 -6.94 -3.77 -11.18
CA ARG A 437 -7.66 -4.45 -10.10
C ARG A 437 -8.91 -5.19 -10.58
N GLU A 438 -9.15 -5.22 -11.88
CA GLU A 438 -10.35 -5.82 -12.46
C GLU A 438 -10.07 -7.25 -12.95
N SER A 439 -11.09 -8.10 -12.93
CA SER A 439 -10.96 -9.52 -13.31
C SER A 439 -10.69 -9.75 -14.79
N ARG A 440 -10.97 -8.77 -15.67
CA ARG A 440 -10.73 -8.82 -17.12
C ARG A 440 -10.37 -7.43 -17.64
N GLY A 441 -9.66 -7.37 -18.77
CA GLY A 441 -9.32 -6.11 -19.44
C GLY A 441 -7.91 -5.59 -19.17
N SER A 442 -7.05 -6.38 -18.52
CA SER A 442 -5.65 -6.01 -18.26
C SER A 442 -4.83 -5.84 -19.55
N GLU A 443 -5.36 -6.26 -20.69
CA GLU A 443 -4.81 -6.05 -22.03
C GLU A 443 -4.67 -4.56 -22.39
N ILE A 444 -5.41 -3.66 -21.72
CA ILE A 444 -5.22 -2.21 -21.90
C ILE A 444 -3.78 -1.79 -21.58
N ARG A 445 -3.04 -2.55 -20.77
CA ARG A 445 -1.64 -2.28 -20.41
C ARG A 445 -0.69 -2.42 -21.58
N HIS A 446 -1.07 -3.14 -22.63
CA HIS A 446 -0.18 -3.39 -23.75
C HIS A 446 0.18 -2.09 -24.46
N SER A 447 1.48 -1.90 -24.75
CA SER A 447 2.00 -0.68 -25.36
C SER A 447 1.28 -0.30 -26.66
N ARG A 448 0.79 -1.29 -27.43
CA ARG A 448 -0.02 -1.04 -28.63
C ARG A 448 -1.30 -0.26 -28.35
N PHE A 449 -2.03 -0.59 -27.27
CA PHE A 449 -3.25 0.14 -26.92
C PHE A 449 -2.91 1.54 -26.39
N MET A 450 -1.91 1.65 -25.51
CA MET A 450 -1.50 2.93 -24.91
C MET A 450 -0.88 3.90 -25.92
N ALA A 451 -0.22 3.41 -26.96
CA ALA A 451 0.37 4.21 -28.03
C ALA A 451 -0.67 5.07 -28.76
N GLN A 452 -1.95 4.66 -28.75
CA GLN A 452 -3.03 5.43 -29.36
C GLN A 452 -3.21 6.81 -28.73
N PHE A 453 -2.84 6.99 -27.46
CA PHE A 453 -2.99 8.28 -26.77
C PHE A 453 -1.86 9.26 -27.06
N LEU A 454 -0.71 8.80 -27.57
CA LEU A 454 0.46 9.64 -27.79
C LEU A 454 0.13 10.83 -28.71
N LYS A 455 0.70 12.00 -28.38
CA LYS A 455 0.52 13.28 -29.10
C LYS A 455 -0.89 13.87 -29.07
N LYS A 456 -1.85 13.21 -28.43
CA LYS A 456 -3.20 13.77 -28.27
C LYS A 456 -3.21 14.90 -27.24
N LYS A 457 -4.08 15.89 -27.46
CA LYS A 457 -4.30 17.09 -26.64
C LYS A 457 -5.68 17.07 -25.99
N VAL A 458 -5.90 18.01 -25.07
CA VAL A 458 -7.21 18.23 -24.43
C VAL A 458 -8.34 18.49 -25.45
N THR A 459 -8.03 19.01 -26.65
CA THR A 459 -9.00 19.26 -27.72
C THR A 459 -9.40 18.00 -28.50
N ASN A 460 -8.62 16.92 -28.45
CA ASN A 460 -9.00 15.66 -29.10
C ASN A 460 -10.20 15.02 -28.36
N PRO A 461 -11.19 14.43 -29.05
CA PRO A 461 -12.38 13.92 -28.38
C PRO A 461 -12.10 12.68 -27.51
N LEU A 462 -11.14 11.83 -27.90
CA LEU A 462 -10.75 10.60 -27.21
C LEU A 462 -11.89 9.57 -27.08
N ARG A 463 -12.84 9.56 -28.02
CA ARG A 463 -13.99 8.65 -27.95
C ARG A 463 -13.59 7.25 -28.39
N LEU A 464 -14.03 6.23 -27.64
CA LEU A 464 -13.87 4.83 -28.09
C LEU A 464 -14.67 4.59 -29.36
N GLY A 465 -14.08 3.88 -30.32
CA GLY A 465 -14.69 3.55 -31.61
C GLY A 465 -14.50 4.63 -32.68
N ASP A 466 -14.18 5.86 -32.28
CA ASP A 466 -13.85 6.96 -33.19
C ASP A 466 -12.34 7.25 -33.16
N ASP A 467 -11.85 7.69 -32.00
CA ASP A 467 -10.46 8.15 -31.81
C ASP A 467 -9.53 7.09 -31.22
N ILE A 468 -10.11 6.13 -30.49
CA ILE A 468 -9.41 5.10 -29.73
C ILE A 468 -10.09 3.77 -30.02
N GLU A 469 -9.33 2.83 -30.58
CA GLU A 469 -9.77 1.46 -30.79
C GLU A 469 -9.90 0.76 -29.42
N ALA A 470 -11.12 0.34 -29.10
CA ALA A 470 -11.39 -0.41 -27.87
C ALA A 470 -10.84 -1.84 -27.98
N ILE A 471 -10.38 -2.40 -26.86
CA ILE A 471 -10.04 -3.82 -26.80
C ILE A 471 -11.33 -4.62 -26.64
N SER A 472 -11.52 -5.61 -27.51
CA SER A 472 -12.66 -6.55 -27.42
C SER A 472 -12.64 -7.28 -26.08
N GLY A 473 -13.77 -7.29 -25.37
CA GLY A 473 -13.86 -7.85 -24.02
C GLY A 473 -13.38 -6.94 -22.88
N ALA A 474 -12.78 -5.77 -23.19
CA ALA A 474 -12.23 -4.82 -22.22
C ALA A 474 -12.78 -3.39 -22.41
N THR A 475 -13.95 -3.22 -23.03
CA THR A 475 -14.49 -1.92 -23.45
C THR A 475 -14.65 -0.92 -22.30
N LEU A 476 -15.04 -1.36 -21.10
CA LEU A 476 -15.18 -0.49 -19.94
C LEU A 476 -13.83 -0.01 -19.40
N SER A 477 -12.83 -0.89 -19.38
CA SER A 477 -11.45 -0.58 -19.00
C SER A 477 -10.77 0.32 -20.04
N SER A 478 -11.05 0.12 -21.35
CA SER A 478 -10.64 1.04 -22.42
C SER A 478 -11.28 2.43 -22.26
N ARG A 479 -12.55 2.48 -21.81
CA ARG A 479 -13.28 3.75 -21.51
C ARG A 479 -12.63 4.45 -20.33
N ALA A 480 -12.26 3.71 -19.29
CA ALA A 480 -11.58 4.24 -18.12
C ALA A 480 -10.20 4.82 -18.48
N ALA A 481 -9.41 4.13 -19.30
CA ALA A 481 -8.13 4.65 -19.78
C ALA A 481 -8.30 5.96 -20.57
N SER A 482 -9.24 5.98 -21.52
CA SER A 482 -9.55 7.21 -22.26
C SER A 482 -9.97 8.36 -21.34
N TYR A 483 -10.84 8.08 -20.37
CA TYR A 483 -11.28 9.09 -19.42
C TYR A 483 -10.14 9.58 -18.51
N ALA A 484 -9.25 8.69 -18.06
CA ALA A 484 -8.08 9.06 -17.25
C ALA A 484 -7.18 10.05 -18.02
N VAL A 485 -6.90 9.75 -19.29
CA VAL A 485 -6.13 10.62 -20.19
C VAL A 485 -6.83 11.96 -20.37
N LYS A 486 -8.14 11.95 -20.65
CA LYS A 486 -8.92 13.18 -20.83
C LYS A 486 -8.95 14.04 -19.57
N LYS A 487 -9.13 13.42 -18.40
CA LYS A 487 -9.13 14.08 -17.08
C LYS A 487 -7.77 14.72 -16.80
N ALA A 488 -6.66 13.99 -17.02
CA ALA A 488 -5.31 14.52 -16.82
C ALA A 488 -5.03 15.76 -17.70
N LEU A 489 -5.37 15.69 -18.99
CA LEU A 489 -5.22 16.80 -19.92
C LEU A 489 -6.07 18.02 -19.52
N ALA A 490 -7.30 17.79 -19.05
CA ALA A 490 -8.17 18.86 -18.60
C ALA A 490 -7.62 19.58 -17.36
N ILE A 491 -7.13 18.83 -16.37
CA ILE A 491 -6.49 19.38 -15.17
C ILE A 491 -5.23 20.15 -15.55
N PHE A 492 -4.40 19.58 -16.42
CA PHE A 492 -3.17 20.24 -16.88
C PHE A 492 -3.45 21.56 -17.59
N GLU A 493 -4.47 21.62 -18.44
CA GLU A 493 -4.83 22.83 -19.20
C GLU A 493 -5.21 23.99 -18.27
N VAL A 494 -6.02 23.71 -17.22
CA VAL A 494 -6.45 24.75 -16.27
C VAL A 494 -5.37 25.12 -15.27
N ALA A 495 -4.50 24.18 -14.89
CA ALA A 495 -3.48 24.39 -13.86
C ALA A 495 -2.23 25.08 -14.41
N TYR A 496 -1.74 24.66 -15.58
CA TYR A 496 -0.41 25.05 -16.07
C TYR A 496 -0.43 25.98 -17.29
N LYS A 497 -1.41 25.86 -18.20
CA LYS A 497 -1.40 26.63 -19.44
C LYS A 497 -2.10 27.98 -19.35
N ARG A 498 -3.19 28.09 -18.60
CA ARG A 498 -3.92 29.37 -18.48
C ARG A 498 -3.24 30.40 -17.58
N GLN A 499 -2.43 29.99 -16.61
CA GLN A 499 -1.60 30.91 -15.82
C GLN A 499 -0.57 31.68 -16.68
N LYS A 500 -0.19 31.16 -17.86
CA LYS A 500 0.74 31.81 -18.80
C LYS A 500 0.09 32.79 -19.79
N LYS A 501 -1.24 32.95 -19.79
CA LYS A 501 -1.94 33.93 -20.63
C LYS A 501 -2.37 35.19 -19.88
N GLU A 502 -2.28 35.18 -18.54
CA GLU A 502 -2.67 36.29 -17.66
C GLU A 502 -1.48 36.97 -16.97
N GLY A 503 -0.25 36.51 -17.23
CA GLY A 503 1.00 37.19 -16.90
C GLY A 503 1.82 37.40 -18.16
#